data_AF-A0A0N7LQ13-F1
#
_entry.id   AF-A0A0N7LQ13-F1
#
_cell.length_a   1.000
_cell.length_b   1.000
_cell.length_c   1.000
_cell.angle_alpha   90.00
_cell.angle_beta   90.00
_cell.angle_gamma   90.00
#
_symmetry.space_group_name_H-M   'P 1'
#
loop_
_entity.id
_entity.type
_entity.pdbx_description
1 polymer ?
#
loop_
_entity_poly.entity_id
_entity_poly.type
_entity_poly.pdbx_seq_one_letter_code
_entity_poly.pdbx_strand_id
1 'polypeptide(L)' 'MKKFAVLAATIALATFALSGVAHAQGRQCLFDGEVYEDGDRVGPYLCENGEWILSD' A
#
# COMPACT_ATOMS: atom_id res chain seq x y z
N MET A 1 -41.52 35.03 11.69
CA MET A 1 -41.18 33.86 12.54
C MET A 1 -40.62 32.79 11.61
N LYS A 2 -39.29 32.75 11.55
CA LYS A 2 -38.47 32.00 10.61
C LYS A 2 -37.52 31.21 11.52
N LYS A 3 -37.25 29.93 11.22
CA LYS A 3 -36.37 28.99 11.96
C LYS A 3 -37.11 27.96 12.85
N PHE A 4 -37.84 27.04 12.23
CA PHE A 4 -37.99 25.67 12.75
C PHE A 4 -37.80 24.69 11.60
N ALA A 5 -36.62 24.75 10.98
CA ALA A 5 -36.08 23.65 10.18
C ALA A 5 -34.87 23.11 10.95
N VAL A 6 -35.17 22.60 12.15
CA VAL A 6 -34.21 21.82 12.93
C VAL A 6 -34.44 20.36 12.53
N LEU A 7 -33.35 19.61 12.40
CA LEU A 7 -33.29 18.16 12.19
C LEU A 7 -33.63 17.65 10.78
N ALA A 8 -32.73 17.86 9.84
CA ALA A 8 -32.35 16.78 8.93
C ALA A 8 -31.01 17.11 8.26
N ALA A 9 -30.17 16.09 8.14
CA ALA A 9 -29.02 16.04 7.22
C ALA A 9 -27.71 16.74 7.65
N THR A 10 -27.32 16.66 8.92
CA THR A 10 -25.91 16.86 9.34
C THR A 10 -25.07 15.57 9.33
N ILE A 11 -25.54 14.48 8.71
CA ILE A 11 -24.86 13.18 8.72
C ILE A 11 -24.71 12.66 7.29
N ALA A 12 -23.86 13.32 6.50
CA ALA A 12 -23.37 12.76 5.22
C ALA A 12 -21.92 13.20 4.96
N LEU A 13 -21.16 13.39 6.04
CA LEU A 13 -19.76 13.84 6.00
C LEU A 13 -18.86 12.85 6.74
N ALA A 14 -18.89 11.58 6.34
CA ALA A 14 -17.87 10.58 6.70
C ALA A 14 -18.21 9.21 6.07
N THR A 15 -18.17 9.10 4.74
CA THR A 15 -17.90 7.79 4.13
C THR A 15 -16.42 7.77 3.76
N PHE A 16 -15.64 7.58 4.82
CA PHE A 16 -14.37 6.89 4.90
C PHE A 16 -13.68 6.59 3.55
N ALA A 17 -12.71 7.44 3.24
CA ALA A 17 -11.61 7.17 2.32
C ALA A 17 -10.69 6.06 2.88
N LEU A 18 -11.17 4.82 2.96
CA LEU A 18 -10.38 3.65 3.36
C LEU A 18 -10.49 2.53 2.32
N SER A 19 -9.93 2.75 1.14
CA SER A 19 -9.67 1.66 0.19
C SER A 19 -8.55 2.05 -0.75
N GLY A 20 -7.39 2.37 -0.18
CA GLY A 20 -6.22 2.77 -0.93
C GLY A 20 -4.89 2.41 -0.28
N VAL A 21 -4.88 1.53 0.73
CA VAL A 21 -3.65 0.78 1.02
C VAL A 21 -3.64 -0.39 0.05
N ALA A 22 -3.29 -0.12 -1.22
CA ALA A 22 -2.73 -1.17 -2.05
C ALA A 22 -1.51 -1.64 -1.27
N HIS A 23 -1.63 -2.76 -0.58
CA HIS A 23 -0.50 -3.35 0.06
C HIS A 23 0.49 -3.60 -1.07
N ALA A 24 1.54 -2.81 -1.14
CA ALA A 24 2.79 -3.25 -1.74
C ALA A 24 3.27 -4.40 -0.85
N GLN A 25 2.60 -5.55 -0.95
CA GLN A 25 3.22 -6.83 -0.64
C GLN A 25 4.24 -7.03 -1.74
N GLY A 26 5.32 -6.25 -1.68
CA GLY A 26 6.50 -6.49 -2.48
C GLY A 26 6.87 -7.93 -2.18
N ARG A 27 6.72 -8.79 -3.18
CA ARG A 27 7.05 -10.20 -3.02
C ARG A 27 8.54 -10.23 -2.67
N GLN A 28 8.88 -10.98 -1.62
CA GLN A 28 10.24 -11.03 -1.11
C GLN A 28 11.06 -12.03 -1.92
N CYS A 29 12.36 -11.78 -2.05
CA CYS A 29 13.29 -12.71 -2.67
C CYS A 29 14.01 -13.55 -1.61
N LEU A 30 14.32 -14.80 -1.94
CA LEU A 30 15.10 -15.69 -1.09
C LEU A 30 16.49 -15.88 -1.69
N PHE A 31 17.52 -15.69 -0.87
CA PHE A 31 18.89 -15.97 -1.24
C PHE A 31 19.69 -16.44 -0.01
N ASP A 32 20.39 -17.56 -0.13
CA ASP A 32 21.19 -18.18 0.95
C ASP A 32 20.45 -18.36 2.31
N GLY A 33 19.14 -18.62 2.24
CA GLY A 33 18.30 -18.79 3.44
C GLY A 33 17.86 -17.47 4.10
N GLU A 34 18.28 -16.33 3.56
CA GLU A 34 17.82 -15.00 3.97
C GLU A 34 16.70 -14.49 3.05
N VAL A 35 15.86 -13.61 3.62
CA VAL A 35 14.72 -12.97 2.95
C VAL A 35 15.10 -11.52 2.67
N TYR A 36 14.97 -11.12 1.41
CA TYR A 36 15.29 -9.80 0.89
C TYR A 36 14.00 -9.09 0.46
N GLU A 37 13.89 -7.80 0.78
CA GLU A 37 12.75 -6.97 0.40
C GLU A 37 12.87 -6.48 -1.05
N ASP A 38 11.74 -6.03 -1.59
CA ASP A 38 11.68 -5.41 -2.91
C ASP A 38 12.62 -4.19 -2.96
N GLY A 39 13.56 -4.17 -3.91
CA GLY A 39 14.60 -3.16 -4.04
C GLY A 39 15.97 -3.54 -3.47
N ASP A 40 16.08 -4.64 -2.71
CA ASP A 40 17.37 -5.11 -2.18
C ASP A 40 18.31 -5.60 -3.29
N ARG A 41 19.62 -5.46 -3.07
CA ARG A 41 20.67 -5.84 -4.03
C ARG A 41 21.60 -6.91 -3.48
N VAL A 42 21.84 -7.95 -4.29
CA VAL A 42 22.84 -9.00 -4.02
C VAL A 42 23.69 -9.18 -5.28
N GLY A 43 24.92 -8.70 -5.24
CA GLY A 43 25.80 -8.68 -6.42
C GLY A 43 25.16 -7.87 -7.57
N PRO A 44 25.08 -8.42 -8.79
CA PRO A 44 24.45 -7.75 -9.93
C PRO A 44 22.92 -7.93 -9.96
N TYR A 45 22.30 -8.55 -8.95
CA TYR A 45 20.88 -8.82 -8.93
C TYR A 45 20.12 -7.84 -8.04
N LEU A 46 18.98 -7.36 -8.54
CA LEU A 46 17.98 -6.58 -7.82
C LEU A 46 16.79 -7.50 -7.51
N CYS A 47 16.34 -7.53 -6.26
CA CYS A 47 15.06 -8.14 -5.93
C CYS A 47 13.96 -7.21 -6.43
N GLU A 48 13.17 -7.65 -7.40
CA GLU A 48 12.02 -6.89 -7.90
C GLU A 48 10.79 -7.80 -7.96
N ASN A 49 9.75 -7.46 -7.19
CA ASN A 49 8.47 -8.18 -7.16
C ASN A 49 8.62 -9.71 -6.97
N GLY A 50 9.56 -10.11 -6.09
CA GLY A 50 9.80 -11.49 -5.70
C GLY A 50 10.60 -12.30 -6.72
N GLU A 51 11.24 -11.62 -7.66
CA GLU A 51 12.11 -12.20 -8.67
C GLU A 51 13.47 -11.52 -8.63
N TRP A 52 14.54 -12.30 -8.85
CA TRP A 52 15.88 -11.75 -9.01
C TRP A 52 16.10 -11.32 -10.46
N ILE A 53 16.24 -10.02 -10.68
CA ILE A 53 16.49 -9.44 -12.00
C ILE A 53 17.94 -8.98 -12.08
N LEU A 54 18.63 -9.26 -13.19
CA LEU A 54 19.96 -8.72 -13.44
C LEU A 54 19.86 -7.20 -13.62
N SER A 55 20.45 -6.46 -12.70
CA SER A 55 20.55 -4.99 -12.68
C SER A 55 22.03 -4.61 -12.65
N ASP A 56 22.68 -4.79 -13.82
CA ASP A 56 24.03 -4.29 -14.13
C ASP A 56 24.14 -2.77 -13.91
#